data_AF-A0A231NWY2-F1
#
_entry.id   AF-A0A231NWY2-F1
#
_cell.length_a   1.000
_cell.length_b   1.000
_cell.length_c   1.000
_cell.angle_alpha   90.00
_cell.angle_beta   90.00
_cell.angle_gamma   90.00
#
_symmetry.space_group_name_H-M   'P 1'
#
loop_
_entity.id
_entity.type
_entity.pdbx_description
1 polymer ?
#
loop_
_entity_poly.entity_id
_entity_poly.type
_entity_poly.pdbx_seq_one_letter_code
_entity_poly.pdbx_strand_id
1 'polypeptide(L)' 'MGGENQCENARVITTHGKRKNQGKLAIVNDQLALCYTEGQDEQVVAYTPLSEIIKISCRVLPRYQLDF' A
#
# COMPACT_ATOMS: atom_id res chain seq x y z
N MET A 1 -10.85 30.24 1.08
CA MET A 1 -11.66 29.02 1.27
C MET A 1 -11.08 27.94 0.38
N GLY A 2 -10.21 27.10 0.93
CA GLY A 2 -9.65 25.92 0.25
C GLY A 2 -9.68 24.80 1.27
N GLY A 3 -10.74 24.00 1.24
CA GLY A 3 -10.89 22.85 2.12
C GLY A 3 -9.94 21.75 1.65
N GLU A 4 -8.74 21.73 2.22
CA GLU A 4 -7.91 20.54 2.22
C GLU A 4 -8.67 19.48 3.03
N ASN A 5 -9.36 18.59 2.33
CA ASN A 5 -9.82 17.34 2.91
C ASN A 5 -8.57 16.51 3.24
N GLN A 6 -7.94 16.81 4.38
CA GLN A 6 -6.93 15.96 4.98
C GLN A 6 -7.58 14.60 5.19
N CYS A 7 -7.09 13.60 4.45
CA CYS A 7 -7.47 12.21 4.60
C CYS A 7 -6.83 11.68 5.89
N GLU A 8 -7.26 12.18 7.04
CA GLU A 8 -6.76 11.78 8.38
C GLU A 8 -7.11 10.33 8.74
N ASN A 9 -7.95 9.67 7.92
CA ASN A 9 -8.49 8.33 8.20
C ASN A 9 -7.93 7.19 7.32
N ALA A 10 -6.83 7.41 6.60
CA ALA A 10 -6.21 6.39 5.75
C ALA A 10 -5.28 5.41 6.52
N ARG A 11 -5.67 4.97 7.72
CA ARG A 11 -4.89 3.97 8.48
C ARG A 11 -5.59 2.62 8.47
N VAL A 12 -4.96 1.63 7.86
CA VAL A 12 -5.48 0.26 7.85
C VAL A 12 -5.13 -0.39 9.19
N ILE A 13 -6.16 -0.90 9.88
CA ILE A 13 -5.97 -1.68 11.09
C ILE A 13 -5.70 -3.13 10.65
N THR A 14 -4.53 -3.65 10.98
CA THR A 14 -4.22 -5.06 10.75
C THR A 14 -5.03 -5.96 11.68
N THR A 15 -5.18 -7.25 11.36
CA THR A 15 -5.86 -8.26 12.20
C THR A 15 -5.30 -8.35 13.63
N HIS A 16 -4.06 -7.88 13.86
CA HIS A 16 -3.41 -7.80 15.17
C HIS A 16 -3.56 -6.43 15.86
N GLY A 17 -4.46 -5.57 15.39
CA GLY A 17 -4.75 -4.25 15.99
C GLY A 17 -3.67 -3.19 15.75
N LYS A 18 -2.57 -3.52 15.03
CA LYS A 18 -1.54 -2.54 14.69
C LYS A 18 -2.01 -1.64 13.55
N ARG A 19 -1.95 -0.33 13.76
CA ARG A 19 -2.21 0.69 12.74
C ARG A 19 -1.03 0.68 11.76
N LYS A 20 -1.29 0.38 10.49
CA LYS A 20 -0.31 0.58 9.42
C LYS A 20 -0.71 1.80 8.62
N ASN A 21 0.29 2.64 8.32
CA ASN A 21 0.12 3.71 7.34
C ASN A 21 -0.24 3.07 6.00
N GLN A 22 -1.26 3.59 5.32
CA GLN A 22 -1.46 3.24 3.92
C GLN A 22 -0.25 3.73 3.12
N GLY A 23 0.26 2.87 2.24
CA GLY A 23 1.31 3.28 1.34
C GLY A 23 0.86 4.46 0.48
N LYS A 24 1.76 5.38 0.18
CA LYS A 24 1.48 6.56 -0.65
C LYS A 24 2.05 6.36 -2.04
N LEU A 25 1.34 6.83 -3.06
CA LEU A 25 1.88 6.86 -4.42
C LEU A 25 2.92 7.97 -4.53
N ALA A 26 4.08 7.63 -5.09
CA ALA A 26 5.13 8.59 -5.40
C ALA A 26 5.83 8.21 -6.71
N ILE A 27 6.62 9.13 -7.25
CA ILE A 27 7.52 8.86 -8.37
C ILE A 27 8.91 8.59 -7.78
N VAL A 28 9.46 7.42 -8.07
CA VAL A 28 10.82 7.00 -7.68
C VAL A 28 11.54 6.58 -8.94
N ASN A 29 12.66 7.22 -9.26
CA ASN A 29 13.45 6.96 -10.48
C ASN A 29 12.58 6.97 -11.76
N ASP A 30 11.78 8.03 -11.94
CA ASP A 30 10.84 8.20 -13.07
C ASP A 30 9.75 7.11 -13.21
N GLN A 31 9.54 6.30 -12.16
CA GLN A 31 8.52 5.26 -12.12
C GLN A 31 7.50 5.51 -11.00
N LEU A 32 6.22 5.28 -11.29
CA LEU A 32 5.18 5.25 -10.26
C LEU A 32 5.41 4.05 -9.32
N ALA A 33 5.50 4.33 -8.03
CA ALA A 33 5.70 3.34 -6.99
C ALA A 33 4.77 3.58 -5.80
N LEU A 34 4.40 2.48 -5.13
CA LEU A 34 3.73 2.52 -3.83
C LEU A 34 4.80 2.53 -2.74
N CYS A 35 4.92 3.64 -2.02
CA CYS A 35 5.89 3.83 -0.95
C CYS A 35 5.26 3.49 0.40
N TYR A 36 5.93 2.66 1.19
CA TYR A 36 5.57 2.34 2.55
C TYR A 36 6.29 3.30 3.50
N THR A 37 5.52 3.94 4.38
CA THR A 37 6.05 4.89 5.35
C THR A 37 5.88 4.38 6.78
N GLU A 38 6.86 4.66 7.63
CA GLU A 38 6.84 4.31 9.05
C GLU A 38 7.08 5.54 9.92
N GLY A 39 6.59 5.48 11.16
CA GLY A 39 6.74 6.56 12.13
C GLY A 39 5.72 7.69 11.97
N GLN A 40 5.82 8.68 12.85
CA GLN A 40 5.00 9.89 12.82
C GLN A 40 5.44 10.85 11.70
N ASP A 41 6.73 10.84 11.36
CA ASP A 41 7.33 11.67 10.30
C ASP A 41 7.19 11.07 8.90
N GLU A 42 6.46 9.96 8.77
CA GLU A 42 6.20 9.26 7.50
C GLU A 42 7.45 8.97 6.66
N GLN A 43 8.54 8.56 7.31
CA GLN A 43 9.77 8.22 6.61
C GLN A 43 9.53 7.03 5.68
N VAL A 44 9.97 7.15 4.42
CA VAL A 44 9.89 6.06 3.44
C VAL A 44 10.87 4.95 3.84
N VAL A 45 10.34 3.77 4.11
CA VAL A 45 11.14 2.58 4.51
C VAL A 45 11.27 1.57 3.37
N ALA A 46 10.32 1.55 2.45
CA ALA A 46 10.33 0.67 1.29
C ALA A 46 9.45 1.24 0.18
N TYR A 47 9.63 0.77 -1.05
CA TYR A 47 8.73 1.04 -2.15
C TYR A 47 8.58 -0.20 -3.04
N THR A 48 7.47 -0.28 -3.75
CA THR A 48 7.23 -1.29 -4.79
C THR A 48 6.77 -0.60 -6.06
N PRO A 49 7.48 -0.74 -7.19
CA PRO A 49 7.04 -0.19 -8.47
C PRO A 49 5.66 -0.72 -8.86
N LEU A 50 4.83 0.13 -9.45
CA LEU A 50 3.46 -0.24 -9.84
C LEU A 50 3.46 -1.37 -10.89
N SER A 51 4.49 -1.44 -11.73
CA SER A 51 4.70 -2.52 -12.68
C SER A 51 4.82 -3.89 -12.01
N GLU A 52 5.48 -3.99 -10.86
CA GLU A 52 5.56 -5.23 -10.08
C GLU A 52 4.24 -5.59 -9.44
N ILE A 53 3.50 -4.59 -8.92
CA ILE A 53 2.17 -4.79 -8.34
C ILE A 53 1.22 -5.38 -9.39
N ILE A 54 1.20 -4.81 -10.60
CA ILE A 54 0.40 -5.32 -11.73
C ILE A 54 0.82 -6.75 -12.09
N LYS A 55 2.12 -7.02 -12.13
CA LYS A 55 2.63 -8.37 -12.44
C LYS A 55 2.20 -9.40 -11.40
N ILE A 56 2.06 -9.02 -10.14
CA ILE A 56 1.59 -9.91 -9.06
C ILE A 56 0.07 -10.09 -9.15
N SER A 57 -0.70 -9.02 -9.38
CA SER A 57 -2.17 -9.08 -9.42
C SER A 57 -2.70 -9.85 -10.63
N CYS A 58 -1.94 -9.92 -11.72
CA CYS A 58 -2.27 -10.74 -12.89
C CYS A 58 -1.89 -12.23 -12.74
N ARG A 59 -1.30 -12.67 -11.62
CA ARG A 59 -0.97 -14.08 -11.43
C ARG A 59 -2.25 -14.88 -11.15
N VAL A 60 -2.34 -16.06 -11.76
CA VAL A 60 -3.41 -17.02 -11.46
C VAL A 60 -3.24 -17.46 -10.01
N LEU A 61 -4.24 -17.17 -9.17
CA LEU A 61 -4.26 -17.61 -7.78
C LEU A 61 -4.43 -19.14 -7.72
N PRO A 62 -3.74 -19.83 -6.80
CA PRO A 62 -3.93 -21.25 -6.61
C PRO A 62 -5.39 -21.52 -6.23
N ARG A 63 -6.02 -22.44 -6.96
CA ARG A 63 -7.37 -22.93 -6.65
C ARG A 63 -7.22 -24.13 -5.75
N TYR A 64 -7.75 -24.04 -4.53
CA TYR A 64 -7.84 -25.17 -3.62
C TYR A 64 -9.24 -25.77 -3.77
N GLN A 65 -9.30 -27.05 -4.11
CA GLN A 65 -10.52 -27.82 -4.02
C GLN A 65 -10.57 -28.43 -2.61
N LEU A 66 -11.64 -28.14 -1.87
CA LEU A 66 -11.93 -28.79 -0.61
C LEU A 66 -12.84 -29.99 -0.93
N ASP A 67 -12.35 -31.19 -0.65
CA ASP A 67 -13.19 -32.38 -0.67
C ASP A 67 -13.94 -32.43 0.67
N PHE A 68 -15.28 -32.34 0.60
CA PHE A 68 -16.20 -32.47 1.73
C PHE A 68 -16.85 -33.85 1.71
#